data_AF-A0A3D5R9F7-F1
#
_entry.id   AF-A0A3D5R9F7-F1
#
_cell.length_a   1.000
_cell.length_b   1.000
_cell.length_c   1.000
_cell.angle_alpha   90.00
_cell.angle_beta   90.00
_cell.angle_gamma   90.00
#
_symmetry.space_group_name_H-M   'P 1'
#
loop_
_entity.id
_entity.type
_entity.pdbx_description
1 polymer ?
#
loop_
_entity_poly.entity_id
_entity_poly.type
_entity_poly.pdbx_seq_one_letter_code
_entity_poly.pdbx_strand_id
1 'polypeptide(L)' 'DELSISTLYRNLRKMEAEKLVLSSWEKSEGGPRKRVYTITDEGKKSLEEYINFLKFRKSLMDKLINTYENKINDNNMEVK' A
#
# COMPACT_ATOMS: atom_id res chain seq x y z
N ASP A 1 -5.93 8.31 -12.59
CA ASP A 1 -4.76 7.99 -11.76
C ASP A 1 -3.88 6.94 -12.42
N GLU A 2 -2.94 7.39 -13.26
CA GLU A 2 -1.95 6.52 -13.88
C GLU A 2 -0.62 6.74 -13.15
N LEU A 3 -0.03 5.67 -12.63
CA LEU A 3 1.23 5.76 -11.88
C LEU A 3 2.36 6.05 -12.88
N SER A 4 3.01 7.21 -12.76
CA SER A 4 4.06 7.57 -13.71
C SER A 4 5.24 6.59 -13.62
N ILE A 5 5.84 6.26 -14.77
CA ILE A 5 7.01 5.38 -14.85
C ILE A 5 8.15 5.90 -13.96
N SER A 6 8.33 7.23 -13.90
CA SER A 6 9.33 7.87 -13.04
C SER A 6 9.08 7.63 -11.54
N THR A 7 7.81 7.65 -11.10
CA THR A 7 7.43 7.36 -9.72
C THR A 7 7.61 5.88 -9.40
N LEU A 8 7.23 4.98 -10.32
CA LEU A 8 7.43 3.54 -10.16
C LEU A 8 8.91 3.20 -9.93
N TYR A 9 9.80 3.66 -10.81
CA TYR A 9 11.23 3.38 -10.67
C TYR A 9 11.83 4.00 -9.41
N ARG A 10 11.40 5.21 -9.02
CA ARG A 10 11.84 5.83 -7.76
C ARG A 10 11.47 4.98 -6.55
N ASN A 11 10.25 4.45 -6.52
CA ASN A 11 9.79 3.58 -5.44
C ASN A 11 10.54 2.25 -5.43
N LEU A 12 10.71 1.59 -6.59
CA LEU A 12 11.47 0.33 -6.67
C LEU A 12 12.93 0.49 -6.23
N ARG A 13 13.57 1.63 -6.56
CA ARG A 13 14.93 1.95 -6.08
C ARG A 13 15.00 2.17 -4.58
N LYS A 14 13.98 2.83 -4.00
CA LYS A 14 13.88 3.00 -2.55
C LYS A 14 13.69 1.64 -1.86
N MET A 15 12.78 0.81 -2.37
CA MET A 15 12.55 -0.55 -1.86
C MET A 15 13.80 -1.43 -1.96
N GLU A 16 14.61 -1.26 -3.01
CA GLU A 16 15.90 -1.94 -3.17
C GLU A 16 16.90 -1.48 -2.09
N ALA A 17 17.00 -0.17 -1.83
CA ALA A 17 17.86 0.38 -0.78
C ALA A 17 17.45 -0.09 0.63
N GLU A 18 16.15 -0.31 0.84
CA GLU A 18 15.57 -0.86 2.08
C GLU A 18 15.62 -2.41 2.13
N LYS A 19 16.23 -3.07 1.14
CA LYS A 19 16.35 -4.54 1.03
C LYS A 19 15.02 -5.30 0.91
N LEU A 20 13.93 -4.60 0.58
CA LEU A 20 12.60 -5.17 0.37
C LEU A 20 12.48 -5.87 -0.99
N VAL A 21 13.30 -5.44 -1.96
CA VAL A 21 13.42 -6.08 -3.28
C VAL A 21 14.89 -6.19 -3.67
N LEU A 22 15.19 -7.14 -4.54
CA LEU A 22 16.45 -7.24 -5.27
C LEU A 22 16.22 -6.81 -6.71
N SER A 23 17.28 -6.36 -7.39
CA SER A 23 17.22 -6.14 -8.84
C SER A 23 18.32 -6.88 -9.60
N SER A 24 18.00 -7.27 -10.83
CA SER A 24 18.91 -7.90 -11.78
C SER A 24 18.75 -7.27 -13.16
N TRP A 25 19.82 -7.28 -13.97
CA TRP A 25 19.77 -6.88 -15.37
C TRP A 25 19.59 -8.12 -16.25
N GLU A 26 18.42 -8.25 -16.87
CA GLU A 26 18.08 -9.37 -17.75
C GLU A 26 18.16 -8.96 -19.22
N LYS A 27 18.62 -9.88 -20.08
CA LYS A 27 18.59 -9.69 -21.53
C LYS A 27 17.13 -9.75 -21.99
N SER A 28 16.74 -8.84 -22.88
CA SER A 28 15.47 -8.97 -23.59
C SER A 28 15.74 -9.53 -25.00
N GLU A 29 14.79 -10.29 -25.55
CA GLU A 29 14.96 -11.03 -26.83
C GLU A 29 15.21 -10.13 -28.06
N GLY A 30 15.12 -8.81 -27.93
CA GLY A 30 15.35 -7.88 -29.05
C GLY A 30 15.52 -6.42 -28.65
N GLY A 31 16.00 -6.13 -27.45
CA GLY A 31 16.07 -4.76 -26.94
C GLY A 31 17.10 -4.53 -25.84
N PRO A 32 17.16 -3.30 -25.28
CA PRO A 32 18.05 -3.00 -24.17
C PRO A 32 17.77 -3.92 -22.98
N ARG A 33 18.79 -4.14 -22.14
CA ARG A 33 18.63 -4.93 -20.91
C ARG A 33 17.55 -4.30 -20.05
N LYS A 34 16.67 -5.13 -19.50
CA LYS A 34 15.62 -4.69 -18.57
C LYS A 34 16.10 -4.93 -17.15
N ARG A 35 15.73 -4.04 -16.25
CA ARG A 35 15.94 -4.25 -14.83
C ARG A 35 14.70 -4.94 -14.26
N VAL A 36 14.89 -6.17 -13.79
CA VAL A 36 13.83 -6.97 -13.15
C VAL A 36 13.99 -6.85 -11.64
N TYR A 37 12.87 -6.72 -10.92
CA TYR A 37 12.85 -6.64 -9.47
C TYR A 37 12.15 -7.85 -8.89
N THR A 38 12.71 -8.42 -7.83
CA THR A 38 12.18 -9.59 -7.13
C THR A 38 12.02 -9.27 -5.66
N ILE A 39 10.84 -9.50 -5.10
CA ILE A 39 10.59 -9.27 -3.66
C ILE A 39 11.41 -10.24 -2.81
N THR A 40 12.04 -9.72 -1.76
CA THR A 40 12.78 -10.52 -0.77
C THR A 40 11.83 -11.10 0.27
N ASP A 41 12.30 -12.05 1.08
CA ASP A 41 11.51 -12.55 2.22
C ASP A 41 11.27 -11.45 3.28
N GLU A 42 12.25 -10.55 3.49
CA GLU A 42 12.06 -9.35 4.32
C GLU A 42 10.99 -8.42 3.73
N GLY A 43 10.99 -8.25 2.40
CA GLY A 43 9.96 -7.50 1.68
C GLY A 43 8.57 -8.09 1.85
N LYS A 44 8.42 -9.43 1.80
CA LYS A 44 7.15 -10.11 2.05
C LYS A 44 6.68 -9.90 3.49
N LYS A 45 7.57 -10.05 4.47
CA LYS A 45 7.25 -9.82 5.89
C LYS A 45 6.80 -8.36 6.14
N SER A 46 7.55 -7.40 5.60
CA SER A 46 7.17 -5.97 5.66
C SER A 46 5.82 -5.70 5.02
N LEU A 47 5.51 -6.37 3.90
CA LEU A 47 4.21 -6.27 3.25
C LEU A 47 3.08 -6.81 4.14
N GLU A 48 3.28 -7.96 4.80
CA GLU A 48 2.30 -8.51 5.76
C GLU A 48 2.02 -7.55 6.92
N GLU A 49 3.08 -6.97 7.51
CA GLU A 49 2.96 -5.96 8.56
C GLU A 49 2.18 -4.73 8.07
N TYR A 50 2.47 -4.25 6.87
CA TYR A 50 1.77 -3.12 6.28
C TYR A 50 0.28 -3.42 6.02
N ILE A 51 -0.05 -4.63 5.56
CA ILE A 51 -1.45 -5.06 5.39
C ILE A 51 -2.18 -5.09 6.74
N ASN A 52 -1.55 -5.59 7.79
CA ASN A 52 -2.14 -5.59 9.14
C ASN A 52 -2.37 -4.16 9.64
N PHE A 53 -1.42 -3.26 9.40
CA PHE A 53 -1.57 -1.85 9.74
C PHE A 53 -2.72 -1.17 8.98
N LEU A 54 -2.87 -1.44 7.68
CA LEU A 54 -3.98 -0.91 6.87
C LEU A 54 -5.33 -1.43 7.36
N LYS A 55 -5.43 -2.72 7.72
CA LYS A 55 -6.64 -3.30 8.33
C LYS A 55 -6.99 -2.60 9.64
N PHE A 56 -6.00 -2.36 10.49
CA PHE A 56 -6.20 -1.63 11.75
C PHE A 56 -6.71 -0.21 11.48
N ARG A 57 -6.07 0.54 10.58
CA ARG A 57 -6.50 1.89 10.20
C ARG A 57 -7.91 1.91 9.65
N LYS A 58 -8.27 0.97 8.77
CA LYS A 58 -9.63 0.82 8.27
C LYS A 58 -10.63 0.65 9.42
N SER A 59 -10.33 -0.25 10.36
CA SER A 59 -11.21 -0.47 11.52
C SER A 59 -11.43 0.78 12.38
N LEU A 60 -10.41 1.65 12.47
CA LEU A 60 -10.52 2.91 13.19
C LEU A 60 -11.43 3.90 12.46
N MET A 61 -11.29 3.99 11.13
CA MET A 61 -12.18 4.81 10.29
C MET A 61 -13.63 4.33 10.39
N ASP A 62 -13.85 3.01 10.28
CA ASP A 62 -15.19 2.42 10.39
C ASP A 62 -15.83 2.74 11.76
N LYS A 63 -15.07 2.62 12.86
CA LYS A 63 -15.57 2.98 14.21
C LYS A 63 -15.95 4.45 14.32
N LEU A 64 -15.14 5.34 13.75
CA LEU A 64 -15.41 6.78 13.78
C LEU A 64 -16.69 7.13 13.01
N ILE A 65 -16.83 6.59 11.80
CA ILE A 65 -18.02 6.78 10.96
C ILE A 65 -19.26 6.26 11.67
N ASN A 66 -19.23 5.02 12.17
CA ASN A 66 -20.36 4.42 12.87
C ASN A 66 -20.78 5.21 14.12
N THR A 67 -19.80 5.75 14.87
CA THR A 67 -20.07 6.58 16.05
C THR A 67 -20.79 7.87 15.67
N TYR A 68 -20.38 8.50 14.57
CA TYR A 68 -21.02 9.70 14.06
C TYR A 68 -22.45 9.42 13.56
N GLU A 69 -22.63 8.35 12.78
CA GLU A 69 -23.93 7.95 12.25
C GLU A 69 -24.92 7.59 13.36
N ASN A 70 -24.49 6.83 14.37
CA ASN A 70 -25.33 6.51 15.53
C ASN A 70 -25.75 7.78 16.28
N LYS A 71 -24.84 8.73 16.50
CA LYS A 71 -25.17 10.00 17.15
C LYS A 71 -26.22 10.81 16.38
N ILE A 72 -26.18 10.80 15.04
CA ILE A 72 -27.22 11.46 14.22
C ILE A 72 -28.55 10.73 14.36
N ASN A 73 -28.55 9.40 14.30
CA ASN A 73 -29.77 8.61 14.42
C ASN A 73 -30.44 8.78 15.79
N ASP A 74 -29.65 8.86 16.86
CA ASP A 74 -30.13 9.11 18.23
C ASP A 74 -30.70 10.53 18.39
N ASN A 75 -30.08 11.54 17.77
CA ASN A 75 -30.56 12.94 17.82
C ASN A 75 -31.82 13.18 16.98
N ASN A 76 -32.13 12.32 16.01
CA ASN A 76 -33.36 12.41 15.20
C ASN A 76 -34.58 11.78 15.90
N MET A 77 -34.46 11.27 17.14
CA MET A 77 -35.59 10.83 17.97
C MET A 77 -36.07 11.87 19.00
N GLU A 78 -35.45 13.04 19.10
CA GLU A 78 -35.96 14.18 19.87
C GLU A 78 -36.52 15.28 18.94
N VAL A 79 -37.65 14.98 18.29
CA VAL A 79 -38.59 16.04 17.90
C VAL A 79 -39.96 15.62 18.45
N LYS A 80 -40.25 16.10 19.67
CA LYS A 80 -41.62 16.28 20.14
C LYS A 80 -42.14 17.62 19.65
#